data_AF-A0A2M7I4G7-F1
#
_entry.id   AF-A0A2M7I4G7-F1
#
_cell.length_a   1.000
_cell.length_b   1.000
_cell.length_c   1.000
_cell.angle_alpha   90.00
_cell.angle_beta   90.00
_cell.angle_gamma   90.00
#
_symmetry.space_group_name_H-M   'P 1'
#
loop_
_entity.id
_entity.type
_entity.pdbx_description
1 polymer ?
#
loop_
_entity_poly.entity_id
_entity_poly.type
_entity_poly.pdbx_seq_one_letter_code
_entity_poly.pdbx_strand_id
1 'polypeptide(L)'
;YSDTLSQWLTIVVIRTLFSAVMHGVATATFGAMLGYSKFRPTRSKIFYTVIGLCNAIFIHFAWNITVSFESTALLGFLFLIFSVTIFIVIFSISLSKEKKIIYTELKGEFNLGIIPESHLSILNSVNRTRKGWINEEIRKSYTRAATTLAFRKLQFKNSVGRSKFYYEKEVEHYRNFIKKLLEEKNI
;
A
#
# COMPACT_ATOMS: atom_id res chain seq x y z
N TYR A 1 7.21 26.46 33.11
CA TYR A 1 8.68 26.64 33.14
C TYR A 1 9.24 25.40 33.81
N SER A 2 10.08 24.63 33.12
CA SER A 2 10.61 23.36 33.62
C SER A 2 11.79 23.62 34.56
N ASP A 3 11.60 23.45 35.86
CA ASP A 3 12.60 23.83 36.88
C ASP A 3 13.70 22.76 37.07
N THR A 4 13.63 21.63 36.35
CA THR A 4 14.64 20.58 36.41
C THR A 4 15.08 20.09 35.02
N LEU A 5 16.38 19.83 34.86
CA LEU A 5 16.97 19.21 33.67
C LEU A 5 16.24 17.92 33.26
N SER A 6 15.79 17.14 34.25
CA SER A 6 15.04 15.89 34.04
C SER A 6 13.68 16.12 33.36
N GLN A 7 12.93 17.14 33.77
CA GLN A 7 11.64 17.48 33.16
C GLN A 7 11.82 17.98 31.72
N TRP A 8 12.82 18.85 31.50
CA TRP A 8 13.15 19.33 30.17
C TRP A 8 13.51 18.17 29.22
N LEU A 9 14.42 17.28 29.66
CA LEU A 9 14.86 16.13 28.88
C LEU A 9 13.68 15.21 28.53
N THR A 10 12.80 14.95 29.51
CA THR A 10 11.59 14.14 29.32
C THR A 10 10.67 14.75 28.28
N ILE A 11 10.42 16.06 28.35
CA ILE A 11 9.57 16.77 27.39
C ILE A 11 10.16 16.70 25.97
N VAL A 12 11.47 16.95 25.82
CA VAL A 12 12.14 16.95 24.52
C VAL A 12 12.10 15.57 23.88
N VAL A 13 12.45 14.52 24.62
CA VAL A 13 12.42 13.13 24.12
C VAL A 13 11.00 12.75 23.71
N ILE A 14 10.01 12.97 24.58
CA ILE A 14 8.62 12.60 24.31
C ILE A 14 8.07 13.36 23.11
N ARG A 15 8.24 14.70 23.05
CA ARG A 15 7.75 15.50 21.92
C ARG A 15 8.40 15.08 20.61
N THR A 16 9.69 14.79 20.63
CA THR A 16 10.44 14.44 19.41
C THR A 16 10.02 13.07 18.89
N LEU A 17 9.97 12.06 19.77
CA LEU A 17 9.53 10.71 19.41
C LEU A 17 8.09 10.73 18.89
N PHE A 18 7.17 11.38 19.60
CA PHE A 18 5.77 11.37 19.22
C PHE A 18 5.48 12.22 17.98
N SER A 19 6.19 13.33 17.79
CA SER A 19 6.11 14.10 16.54
C SER A 19 6.58 13.24 15.35
N ALA A 20 7.68 12.49 15.50
CA ALA A 20 8.15 11.58 14.46
C ALA A 20 7.13 10.48 14.13
N VAL A 21 6.53 9.85 15.16
CA VAL A 21 5.49 8.81 14.96
C VAL A 21 4.25 9.40 14.30
N MET A 22 3.79 10.58 14.73
CA MET A 22 2.65 11.27 14.14
C MET A 22 2.88 11.58 12.65
N HIS A 23 4.04 12.14 12.30
CA HIS A 23 4.42 12.38 10.90
C HIS A 23 4.45 11.08 10.09
N GLY A 24 4.96 10.00 10.67
CA GLY A 24 4.93 8.66 10.08
C GLY A 24 3.49 8.20 9.78
N VAL A 25 2.59 8.29 10.76
CA VAL A 25 1.18 7.91 10.61
C VAL A 25 0.47 8.77 9.58
N ALA A 26 0.65 10.10 9.61
CA ALA A 26 0.02 11.01 8.65
C ALA A 26 0.50 10.74 7.22
N THR A 27 1.83 10.61 7.03
CA THR A 27 2.44 10.32 5.73
C THR A 27 1.99 8.95 5.20
N ALA A 28 1.98 7.92 6.04
CA ALA A 28 1.59 6.58 5.64
C ALA A 28 0.09 6.48 5.33
N THR A 29 -0.77 7.19 6.09
CA THR A 29 -2.21 7.27 5.81
C THR A 29 -2.47 7.95 4.47
N PHE A 30 -1.79 9.06 4.19
CA PHE A 30 -1.88 9.73 2.89
C PHE A 30 -1.37 8.84 1.76
N GLY A 31 -0.22 8.20 1.94
CA GLY A 31 0.36 7.27 0.98
C GLY A 31 -0.54 6.08 0.66
N ALA A 32 -1.20 5.50 1.67
CA ALA A 32 -2.17 4.43 1.48
C ALA A 32 -3.38 4.88 0.63
N MET A 33 -3.90 6.08 0.89
CA MET A 33 -5.00 6.65 0.10
C MET A 33 -4.59 6.96 -1.34
N LEU A 34 -3.37 7.48 -1.56
CA LEU A 34 -2.81 7.67 -2.91
C LEU A 34 -2.63 6.35 -3.66
N GLY A 35 -2.09 5.32 -2.99
CA GLY A 35 -1.95 3.98 -3.57
C GLY A 35 -3.30 3.40 -3.98
N TYR A 36 -4.32 3.56 -3.13
CA TYR A 36 -5.67 3.13 -3.43
C TYR A 36 -6.33 3.92 -4.57
N SER A 37 -6.08 5.23 -4.65
CA SER A 37 -6.67 6.12 -5.65
C SER A 37 -6.09 5.90 -7.06
N LYS A 38 -4.82 5.47 -7.16
CA LYS A 38 -4.07 5.28 -8.42
C LYS A 38 -4.79 4.39 -9.44
N PHE A 39 -5.45 3.34 -8.98
CA PHE A 39 -6.09 2.30 -9.82
C PHE A 39 -7.60 2.50 -10.02
N ARG A 40 -8.13 3.66 -9.62
CA ARG A 40 -9.55 4.01 -9.71
C ARG A 40 -9.82 5.01 -10.84
N PRO A 41 -11.09 5.16 -11.29
CA PRO A 41 -11.48 6.19 -12.24
C PRO A 41 -11.12 7.60 -11.75
N THR A 42 -10.96 8.56 -12.67
CA THR A 42 -10.46 9.92 -12.38
C THR A 42 -11.22 10.62 -11.24
N ARG A 43 -12.56 10.55 -11.24
CA ARG A 43 -13.37 11.18 -10.18
C ARG A 43 -13.06 10.59 -8.80
N SER A 44 -13.06 9.26 -8.69
CA SER A 44 -12.69 8.57 -7.45
C SER A 44 -11.24 8.81 -7.06
N LYS A 45 -10.33 8.91 -8.04
CA LYS A 45 -8.92 9.20 -7.80
C LYS A 45 -8.74 10.54 -7.07
N ILE A 46 -9.38 11.59 -7.58
CA ILE A 46 -9.34 12.93 -6.97
C ILE A 46 -9.96 12.88 -5.58
N PHE A 47 -11.15 12.29 -5.44
CA PHE A 47 -11.86 12.17 -4.16
C PHE A 47 -11.00 11.53 -3.06
N TYR A 48 -10.44 10.34 -3.30
CA TYR A 48 -9.61 9.65 -2.30
C TYR A 48 -8.30 10.39 -2.01
N THR A 49 -7.74 11.08 -3.00
CA THR A 49 -6.52 11.89 -2.82
C THR A 49 -6.79 13.08 -1.89
N VAL A 50 -7.88 13.81 -2.12
CA VAL A 50 -8.29 14.95 -1.28
C VAL A 50 -8.62 14.48 0.13
N ILE A 51 -9.40 13.40 0.28
CA ILE A 51 -9.70 12.83 1.60
C ILE A 51 -8.43 12.39 2.33
N GLY A 52 -7.48 11.77 1.64
CA GLY A 52 -6.20 11.40 2.24
C GLY A 52 -5.43 12.61 2.77
N LEU A 53 -5.39 13.70 1.99
CA LEU A 53 -4.73 14.94 2.40
C LEU A 53 -5.44 15.60 3.58
N CYS A 54 -6.78 15.70 3.55
CA CYS A 54 -7.57 16.24 4.64
C CYS A 54 -7.34 15.44 5.94
N ASN A 55 -7.29 14.11 5.86
CA ASN A 55 -6.98 13.27 7.02
C ASN A 55 -5.56 13.53 7.56
N ALA A 56 -4.56 13.67 6.68
CA ALA A 56 -3.20 13.98 7.11
C ALA A 56 -3.12 15.33 7.83
N ILE A 57 -3.76 16.37 7.28
CA ILE A 57 -3.83 17.70 7.90
C ILE A 57 -4.57 17.61 9.24
N PHE A 58 -5.67 16.87 9.31
CA PHE A 58 -6.44 16.68 10.54
C PHE A 58 -5.62 15.98 11.63
N ILE A 59 -4.83 14.96 11.29
CA ILE A 59 -3.93 14.30 12.24
C ILE A 59 -2.90 15.29 12.81
N HIS A 60 -2.28 16.12 11.96
CA HIS A 60 -1.35 17.16 12.42
C HIS A 60 -2.04 18.20 13.30
N PHE A 61 -3.23 18.64 12.91
CA PHE A 61 -4.02 19.59 13.66
C PHE A 61 -4.41 19.06 15.05
N ALA A 62 -4.95 17.84 15.11
CA ALA A 62 -5.31 17.17 16.34
C ALA A 62 -4.08 16.97 17.24
N TRP A 63 -2.95 16.54 16.67
CA TRP A 63 -1.69 16.43 17.38
C TRP A 63 -1.30 17.76 18.04
N ASN A 64 -1.24 18.84 17.26
CA ASN A 64 -0.87 20.17 17.75
C ASN A 64 -1.74 20.60 18.93
N ILE A 65 -3.06 20.38 18.85
CA ILE A 65 -3.97 20.69 19.97
C ILE A 65 -3.63 19.85 21.21
N THR A 66 -3.48 18.54 21.05
CA THR A 66 -3.28 17.62 22.18
C THR A 66 -1.96 17.85 22.93
N VAL A 67 -0.94 18.42 22.29
CA VAL A 67 0.36 18.71 22.94
C VAL A 67 0.61 20.19 23.24
N SER A 68 -0.36 21.06 22.98
CA SER A 68 -0.22 22.52 23.21
C SER A 68 -0.27 22.90 24.69
N PHE A 69 -0.87 22.08 25.56
CA PHE A 69 -1.01 22.38 26.98
C PHE A 69 -0.24 21.34 27.84
N GLU A 70 0.44 21.79 28.91
CA GLU A 70 1.19 20.88 29.80
C GLU A 70 0.25 19.85 30.47
N SER A 71 -0.99 20.23 30.76
CA SER A 71 -2.01 19.35 31.36
C SER A 71 -2.58 18.29 30.41
N THR A 72 -2.32 18.39 29.10
CA THR A 72 -2.89 17.46 28.09
C THR A 72 -1.90 16.40 27.63
N ALA A 73 -0.75 16.23 28.29
CA ALA A 73 0.25 15.22 27.93
C ALA A 73 -0.32 13.79 27.88
N LEU A 74 -1.18 13.42 28.83
CA LEU A 74 -1.88 12.13 28.85
C LEU A 74 -2.81 11.98 27.63
N LEU A 75 -3.51 13.05 27.26
CA LEU A 75 -4.40 13.07 26.09
C LEU A 75 -3.60 12.90 24.79
N GLY A 76 -2.43 13.53 24.67
CA GLY A 76 -1.52 13.34 23.53
C GLY A 76 -1.02 11.91 23.40
N PHE A 77 -0.75 11.23 24.52
CA PHE A 77 -0.36 9.81 24.52
C PHE A 77 -1.50 8.91 24.04
N LEU A 78 -2.72 9.10 24.56
CA LEU A 78 -3.91 8.36 24.14
C LEU A 78 -4.23 8.59 22.66
N PHE A 79 -4.10 9.82 22.18
CA PHE A 79 -4.27 10.17 20.77
C PHE A 79 -3.25 9.46 19.87
N LEU A 80 -1.99 9.34 20.31
CA LEU A 80 -0.96 8.63 19.56
C LEU A 80 -1.27 7.13 19.45
N ILE A 81 -1.61 6.47 20.56
CA ILE A 81 -1.99 5.04 20.56
C ILE A 81 -3.18 4.81 19.62
N PHE A 82 -4.20 5.66 19.74
CA PHE A 82 -5.38 5.60 18.88
C PHE A 82 -5.02 5.77 17.39
N SER A 83 -4.19 6.76 17.06
CA SER A 83 -3.75 7.04 15.69
C SER A 83 -2.92 5.90 15.10
N VAL A 84 -2.00 5.32 15.87
CA VAL A 84 -1.21 4.15 15.45
C VAL A 84 -2.10 2.93 15.25
N THR A 85 -3.09 2.73 16.12
CA THR A 85 -4.06 1.63 15.99
C THR A 85 -4.87 1.77 14.70
N ILE A 86 -5.42 2.96 14.44
CA ILE A 86 -6.12 3.25 13.18
C ILE A 86 -5.22 3.01 11.98
N PHE A 87 -3.97 3.46 12.04
CA PHE A 87 -2.99 3.23 10.98
C PHE A 87 -2.79 1.74 10.70
N ILE A 88 -2.56 0.92 11.73
CA ILE A 88 -2.38 -0.53 11.59
C ILE A 88 -3.62 -1.17 10.95
N VAL A 89 -4.83 -0.74 11.35
CA VAL A 89 -6.09 -1.22 10.77
C VAL A 89 -6.20 -0.84 9.30
N ILE A 90 -6.00 0.43 8.94
CA ILE A 90 -6.06 0.91 7.54
C ILE A 90 -5.03 0.19 6.68
N PHE A 91 -3.80 0.05 7.19
CA PHE A 91 -2.72 -0.65 6.49
C PHE A 91 -3.07 -2.13 6.26
N SER A 92 -3.60 -2.81 7.27
CA SER A 92 -4.04 -4.21 7.16
C SER A 92 -5.18 -4.39 6.15
N ILE A 93 -6.13 -3.46 6.10
CA ILE A 93 -7.19 -3.43 5.08
C ILE A 93 -6.59 -3.24 3.68
N SER A 94 -5.62 -2.33 3.54
CA SER A 94 -4.94 -2.07 2.26
C SER A 94 -4.23 -3.32 1.74
N LEU A 95 -3.46 -4.01 2.59
CA LEU A 95 -2.79 -5.27 2.26
C LEU A 95 -3.78 -6.38 1.87
N SER A 96 -4.91 -6.47 2.59
CA SER A 96 -5.95 -7.47 2.30
C SER A 96 -6.60 -7.21 0.94
N LYS A 97 -6.82 -5.94 0.58
CA LYS A 97 -7.32 -5.54 -0.73
C LYS A 97 -6.34 -5.85 -1.85
N GLU A 98 -5.04 -5.57 -1.65
CA GLU A 98 -3.99 -5.94 -2.62
C GLU A 98 -4.00 -7.44 -2.90
N LYS A 99 -3.98 -8.27 -1.85
CA LYS A 99 -4.06 -9.74 -2.00
C LYS A 99 -5.29 -10.16 -2.78
N LYS A 100 -6.47 -9.61 -2.43
CA LYS A 100 -7.70 -9.90 -3.14
C LYS A 100 -7.62 -9.54 -4.63
N ILE A 101 -7.06 -8.38 -4.97
CA ILE A 101 -6.86 -7.95 -6.37
C ILE A 101 -5.95 -8.94 -7.11
N ILE A 102 -4.79 -9.26 -6.54
CA ILE A 102 -3.83 -10.17 -7.18
C ILE A 102 -4.47 -11.53 -7.44
N TYR A 103 -5.11 -12.12 -6.42
CA TYR A 103 -5.76 -13.42 -6.56
C TYR A 103 -6.88 -13.42 -7.60
N THR A 104 -7.82 -12.47 -7.51
CA THR A 104 -8.97 -12.41 -8.43
C THR A 104 -8.52 -12.19 -9.88
N GLU A 105 -7.55 -11.30 -10.11
CA GLU A 105 -7.13 -10.99 -11.48
C GLU A 105 -6.23 -12.07 -12.07
N LEU A 106 -5.34 -12.70 -11.29
CA LEU A 106 -4.48 -13.78 -11.77
C LEU A 106 -5.21 -15.13 -11.88
N LYS A 107 -6.27 -15.37 -11.10
CA LYS A 107 -7.12 -16.56 -11.27
C LYS A 107 -7.69 -16.64 -12.70
N GLY A 108 -8.02 -15.51 -13.30
CA GLY A 108 -8.44 -15.47 -14.71
C GLY A 108 -7.33 -15.86 -15.69
N GLU A 109 -6.06 -15.64 -15.35
CA GLU A 109 -4.91 -16.04 -16.18
C GLU A 109 -4.57 -17.53 -16.02
N PHE A 110 -4.80 -18.08 -14.82
CA PHE A 110 -4.76 -19.52 -14.58
C PHE A 110 -5.78 -20.27 -15.45
N ASN A 111 -7.03 -19.80 -15.49
CA ASN A 111 -8.07 -20.42 -16.32
C ASN A 111 -7.72 -20.40 -17.83
N LEU A 112 -6.82 -19.51 -18.26
CA LEU A 112 -6.30 -19.41 -19.63
C LEU A 112 -5.03 -20.24 -19.86
N GLY A 113 -4.54 -20.96 -18.85
CA GLY A 113 -3.31 -21.75 -18.90
C GLY A 113 -2.02 -20.92 -18.93
N ILE A 114 -2.08 -19.61 -18.64
CA ILE A 114 -0.92 -18.71 -18.71
C ILE A 114 -0.05 -18.80 -17.45
N ILE A 115 -0.70 -19.00 -16.30
CA ILE A 115 -0.03 -19.09 -14.99
C ILE A 115 -0.43 -20.42 -14.34
N PRO A 116 0.54 -21.27 -13.93
CA PRO A 116 0.24 -22.48 -13.17
C PRO A 116 -0.47 -22.20 -11.85
N GLU A 117 -1.37 -23.09 -11.42
CA GLU A 117 -2.10 -22.95 -10.15
C GLU A 117 -1.17 -22.90 -8.93
N SER A 118 -0.10 -23.70 -8.96
CA SER A 118 0.95 -23.72 -7.94
C SER A 118 1.54 -22.32 -7.72
N HIS A 119 1.74 -21.54 -8.79
CA HIS A 119 2.29 -20.19 -8.72
C HIS A 119 1.27 -19.17 -8.19
N LEU A 120 -0.03 -19.35 -8.46
CA LEU A 120 -1.08 -18.41 -8.03
C LEU A 120 -1.11 -18.23 -6.51
N SER A 121 -1.05 -19.34 -5.77
CA SER A 121 -1.04 -19.31 -4.30
C SER A 121 0.20 -18.59 -3.75
N ILE A 122 1.36 -18.81 -4.37
CA ILE A 122 2.64 -18.23 -3.96
C ILE A 122 2.68 -16.73 -4.28
N LEU A 123 2.29 -16.32 -5.50
CA LEU A 123 2.23 -14.93 -5.95
C LEU A 123 1.29 -14.06 -5.09
N ASN A 124 0.22 -14.66 -4.55
CA ASN A 124 -0.71 -13.99 -3.65
C ASN A 124 -0.23 -13.91 -2.18
N SER A 125 0.94 -14.47 -1.87
CA SER A 125 1.45 -14.56 -0.49
C SER A 125 2.79 -13.84 -0.33
N VAL A 126 3.27 -13.75 0.90
CA VAL A 126 4.63 -13.24 1.20
C VAL A 126 5.70 -14.17 0.60
N ASN A 127 5.37 -15.45 0.34
CA ASN A 127 6.32 -16.40 -0.22
C ASN A 127 6.79 -16.04 -1.63
N ARG A 128 6.09 -15.14 -2.34
CA ARG A 128 6.55 -14.60 -3.64
C ARG A 128 7.96 -13.99 -3.58
N THR A 129 8.35 -13.44 -2.42
CA THR A 129 9.69 -12.86 -2.20
C THR A 129 10.69 -13.84 -1.60
N ARG A 130 10.26 -15.04 -1.20
CA ARG A 130 11.14 -16.12 -0.74
C ARG A 130 11.93 -16.68 -1.91
N LYS A 131 13.14 -17.16 -1.67
CA LYS A 131 13.95 -17.84 -2.69
C LYS A 131 13.50 -19.29 -2.87
N GLY A 132 13.74 -19.86 -4.05
CA GLY A 132 13.64 -21.31 -4.31
C GLY A 132 12.27 -21.85 -4.68
N TRP A 133 11.26 -20.99 -4.88
CA TRP A 133 9.93 -21.46 -5.35
C TRP A 133 9.77 -21.41 -6.88
N ILE A 134 10.69 -20.71 -7.56
CA ILE A 134 10.83 -20.65 -9.02
C ILE A 134 12.31 -20.36 -9.31
N ASN A 135 12.75 -20.51 -10.55
CA ASN A 135 14.11 -20.15 -10.95
C ASN A 135 14.45 -18.70 -10.55
N GLU A 136 15.55 -18.54 -9.81
CA GLU A 136 15.95 -17.27 -9.20
C GLU A 136 16.24 -16.16 -10.22
N GLU A 137 16.68 -16.51 -11.43
CA GLU A 137 16.97 -15.56 -12.51
C GLU A 137 15.70 -14.83 -12.94
N ILE A 138 14.58 -15.55 -13.04
CA ILE A 138 13.30 -14.99 -13.48
C ILE A 138 12.44 -14.52 -12.32
N ARG A 139 12.65 -15.00 -11.09
CA ARG A 139 11.76 -14.80 -9.93
C ARG A 139 11.33 -13.35 -9.72
N LYS A 140 12.28 -12.41 -9.69
CA LYS A 140 11.98 -10.98 -9.47
C LYS A 140 11.17 -10.39 -10.63
N SER A 141 11.59 -10.67 -11.87
CA SER A 141 10.93 -10.20 -13.08
C SER A 141 9.53 -10.78 -13.22
N TYR A 142 9.38 -12.09 -12.99
CA TYR A 142 8.12 -12.80 -13.01
C TYR A 142 7.15 -12.29 -11.93
N THR A 143 7.60 -12.18 -10.68
CA THR A 143 6.75 -11.67 -9.58
C THR A 143 6.28 -10.25 -9.86
N ARG A 144 7.18 -9.39 -10.35
CA ARG A 144 6.86 -8.00 -10.72
C ARG A 144 5.89 -7.96 -11.91
N ALA A 145 6.12 -8.75 -12.95
CA ALA A 145 5.26 -8.81 -14.13
C ALA A 145 3.86 -9.33 -13.79
N ALA A 146 3.76 -10.43 -13.03
CA ALA A 146 2.48 -10.99 -12.60
C ALA A 146 1.70 -10.02 -11.70
N THR A 147 2.36 -9.39 -10.73
CA THR A 147 1.72 -8.38 -9.89
C THR A 147 1.26 -7.19 -10.74
N THR A 148 2.09 -6.72 -11.67
CA THR A 148 1.74 -5.61 -12.56
C THR A 148 0.58 -5.96 -13.47
N LEU A 149 0.56 -7.17 -14.05
CA LEU A 149 -0.54 -7.69 -14.85
C LEU A 149 -1.86 -7.63 -14.08
N ALA A 150 -1.89 -8.10 -12.83
CA ALA A 150 -3.08 -8.05 -11.99
C ALA A 150 -3.63 -6.62 -11.85
N PHE A 151 -2.76 -5.66 -11.52
CA PHE A 151 -3.19 -4.25 -11.41
C PHE A 151 -3.59 -3.63 -12.75
N ARG A 152 -2.93 -3.99 -13.86
CA ARG A 152 -3.28 -3.52 -15.20
C ARG A 152 -4.65 -4.03 -15.65
N LYS A 153 -4.98 -5.28 -15.33
CA LYS A 153 -6.33 -5.83 -15.57
C LYS A 153 -7.39 -5.09 -14.77
N LEU A 154 -7.13 -4.79 -13.50
CA LEU A 154 -8.05 -3.98 -12.69
C LEU A 154 -8.23 -2.57 -13.29
N GLN A 155 -7.16 -1.93 -13.74
CA GLN A 155 -7.23 -0.63 -14.39
C GLN A 155 -8.00 -0.69 -15.70
N PHE A 156 -7.75 -1.70 -16.54
CA PHE A 156 -8.51 -1.95 -17.76
C PHE A 156 -10.02 -2.02 -17.48
N LYS A 157 -10.43 -2.81 -16.48
CA LYS A 157 -11.84 -2.93 -16.04
C LYS A 157 -12.43 -1.60 -15.57
N ASN A 158 -11.65 -0.76 -14.91
CA ASN A 158 -12.09 0.53 -14.35
C ASN A 158 -11.91 1.72 -15.31
N SER A 159 -11.46 1.50 -16.54
CA SER A 159 -11.09 2.55 -17.50
C SER A 159 -12.04 2.63 -18.68
N VAL A 160 -12.05 3.80 -19.34
CA VAL A 160 -12.88 4.08 -20.51
C VAL A 160 -12.09 4.84 -21.59
N GLY A 161 -12.54 4.77 -22.84
CA GLY A 161 -11.93 5.47 -23.98
C GLY A 161 -10.45 5.13 -24.19
N ARG A 162 -9.63 6.15 -24.49
CA ARG A 162 -8.19 6.00 -24.80
C ARG A 162 -7.39 5.29 -23.70
N SER A 163 -7.75 5.52 -22.43
CA SER A 163 -7.08 4.86 -21.31
C SER A 163 -7.33 3.34 -21.27
N LYS A 164 -8.51 2.89 -21.70
CA LYS A 164 -8.86 1.47 -21.78
C LYS A 164 -8.02 0.75 -22.82
N PHE A 165 -7.89 1.33 -24.01
CA PHE A 165 -7.04 0.79 -25.07
C PHE A 165 -5.57 0.69 -24.64
N TYR A 166 -5.06 1.70 -23.92
CA TYR A 166 -3.71 1.64 -23.36
C TYR A 166 -3.54 0.47 -22.37
N TYR A 167 -4.46 0.31 -21.42
CA TYR A 167 -4.36 -0.78 -20.45
C TYR A 167 -4.57 -2.17 -21.07
N GLU A 168 -5.37 -2.28 -22.14
CA GLU A 168 -5.49 -3.51 -22.92
C GLU A 168 -4.15 -3.95 -23.50
N LYS A 169 -3.43 -3.01 -24.13
CA LYS A 169 -2.09 -3.26 -24.68
C LYS A 169 -1.08 -3.64 -23.61
N GLU A 170 -1.12 -3.00 -22.45
CA GLU A 170 -0.29 -3.39 -21.30
C GLU A 170 -0.62 -4.79 -20.80
N VAL A 171 -1.90 -5.16 -20.71
CA VAL A 171 -2.33 -6.51 -20.29
C VAL A 171 -1.80 -7.56 -21.25
N GLU A 172 -1.94 -7.33 -22.56
CA GLU A 172 -1.40 -8.20 -23.62
C GLU A 172 0.13 -8.32 -23.53
N HIS A 173 0.83 -7.19 -23.36
CA HIS A 173 2.28 -7.16 -23.20
C HIS A 173 2.76 -8.01 -22.02
N TYR A 174 2.18 -7.81 -20.83
CA TYR A 174 2.60 -8.57 -19.64
C TYR A 174 2.23 -10.06 -19.71
N ARG A 175 1.11 -10.42 -20.36
CA ARG A 175 0.78 -11.82 -20.64
C ARG A 175 1.86 -12.49 -21.48
N ASN A 176 2.22 -11.87 -22.59
CA ASN A 176 3.24 -12.41 -23.51
C ASN A 176 4.62 -12.46 -22.84
N PHE A 177 4.96 -11.45 -22.06
CA PHE A 177 6.21 -11.43 -21.30
C PHE A 177 6.27 -12.56 -20.26
N ILE A 178 5.17 -12.81 -19.54
CA ILE A 178 5.09 -13.92 -18.58
C ILE A 178 5.22 -15.28 -19.28
N LYS A 179 4.51 -15.49 -20.39
CA LYS A 179 4.60 -16.74 -21.17
C LYS A 179 6.04 -17.01 -21.59
N LYS A 180 6.69 -16.00 -22.19
CA LYS A 180 8.09 -16.09 -22.62
C LYS A 180 9.03 -16.43 -21.47
N LEU A 181 8.86 -15.81 -20.30
CA LEU A 181 9.68 -16.11 -19.12
C LEU A 181 9.53 -17.55 -18.62
N LEU A 182 8.33 -18.13 -18.70
CA LEU A 182 8.07 -19.52 -18.28
C LEU A 182 8.57 -20.51 -19.34
N GLU A 183 8.35 -20.21 -20.63
CA GLU A 183 8.81 -21.01 -21.78
C GLU A 183 10.35 -21.09 -21.87
N GLU A 184 11.07 -19.97 -21.71
CA GLU A 184 12.54 -19.91 -21.81
C GLU A 184 13.26 -20.75 -20.75
N LYS A 185 12.57 -21.15 -19.68
CA LYS A 185 13.17 -21.86 -18.54
C LYS A 185 12.51 -23.21 -18.24
N ASN A 186 11.65 -23.72 -19.12
CA ASN A 186 10.97 -25.03 -19.00
C ASN A 186 10.37 -25.27 -17.61
N ILE A 187 9.58 -24.31 -17.10
CA ILE A 187 8.82 -24.43 -15.84
C ILE A 187 7.33 -24.50 -16.14
#